data_AF-A0A4R3X6R1-F1
#
_entry.id   AF-A0A4R3X6R1-F1
#
_cell.length_a   1.000
_cell.length_b   1.000
_cell.length_c   1.000
_cell.angle_alpha   90.00
_cell.angle_beta   90.00
_cell.angle_gamma   90.00
#
_symmetry.space_group_name_H-M   'P 1'
#
loop_
_entity.id
_entity.type
_entity.pdbx_description
1 polymer ?
#
loop_
_entity_poly.entity_id
_entity_poly.type
_entity_poly.pdbx_seq_one_letter_code
_entity_poly.pdbx_strand_id
1 'polypeptide(L)' 'MPERSIEQVVAMKRRDLARLHANELSSALFPEPERHDDSIPQDEKAEIQLTVSELVALHRREVAAWEEANG' A
#
# COMPACT_ATOMS: atom_id res chain seq x y z
N MET A 1 9.42 2.30 3.57
CA MET A 1 8.41 1.24 3.61
C MET A 1 7.84 1.15 5.02
N PRO A 2 6.53 0.96 5.20
CA PRO A 2 5.93 0.87 6.53
C PRO A 2 6.52 -0.31 7.31
N GLU A 3 7.04 -0.03 8.50
CA GLU A 3 7.74 -0.99 9.37
C GLU A 3 6.77 -1.79 10.26
N ARG A 4 5.63 -2.25 9.72
CA ARG A 4 4.68 -3.03 10.53
C ARG A 4 5.08 -4.50 10.62
N SER A 5 4.93 -5.08 11.81
CA SER A 5 5.17 -6.51 12.02
C SER A 5 3.97 -7.34 11.57
N ILE A 6 4.22 -8.62 11.29
CA ILE A 6 3.15 -9.58 10.96
C ILE A 6 2.20 -9.76 12.15
N GLU A 7 2.67 -9.70 13.41
CA GLU A 7 1.77 -9.82 14.56
C GLU A 7 0.78 -8.66 14.62
N GLN A 8 1.22 -7.44 14.30
CA GLN A 8 0.35 -6.28 14.23
C GLN A 8 -0.72 -6.45 13.16
N VAL A 9 -0.34 -6.94 11.97
CA VAL A 9 -1.25 -7.20 10.85
C VAL A 9 -2.31 -8.22 11.24
N VAL A 10 -1.91 -9.37 11.78
CA VAL A 10 -2.80 -10.47 12.15
C VAL A 10 -3.81 -10.06 13.23
N ALA A 11 -3.42 -9.18 14.15
CA ALA A 11 -4.29 -8.66 15.20
C ALA A 11 -5.34 -7.65 14.70
N MET A 12 -5.23 -7.15 13.46
CA MET A 12 -6.20 -6.18 12.93
C MET A 12 -7.53 -6.84 12.56
N LYS A 13 -8.61 -6.07 12.65
CA LYS A 13 -9.87 -6.45 11.99
C LYS A 13 -9.69 -6.36 10.48
N ARG A 14 -10.30 -7.28 9.73
CA ARG A 14 -10.30 -7.30 8.25
C ARG A 14 -10.60 -5.93 7.63
N ARG A 15 -11.62 -5.23 8.16
CA ARG A 15 -12.02 -3.90 7.67
C ARG A 15 -10.94 -2.83 7.90
N ASP A 16 -10.26 -2.88 9.04
CA ASP A 16 -9.21 -1.91 9.38
C ASP A 16 -7.95 -2.16 8.54
N LEU A 17 -7.59 -3.42 8.31
CA LEU A 17 -6.51 -3.80 7.40
C LEU A 17 -6.78 -3.31 5.97
N ALA A 18 -7.98 -3.58 5.45
CA ALA A 18 -8.38 -3.12 4.11
C ALA A 18 -8.35 -1.59 3.97
N ARG A 19 -8.84 -0.86 4.99
CA ARG A 19 -8.80 0.61 4.99
C ARG A 19 -7.37 1.13 5.01
N LEU A 20 -6.50 0.51 5.80
CA LEU A 20 -5.10 0.89 5.88
C LEU A 20 -4.41 0.69 4.52
N HIS A 21 -4.57 -0.47 3.89
CA HIS A 21 -4.00 -0.75 2.56
C HIS A 21 -4.49 0.24 1.49
N ALA A 22 -5.79 0.55 1.49
CA ALA A 22 -6.37 1.52 0.56
C ALA A 22 -5.75 2.92 0.72
N ASN A 23 -5.56 3.38 1.96
CA ASN A 23 -4.96 4.69 2.25
C ASN A 23 -3.49 4.74 1.83
N GLU A 24 -2.71 3.69 2.12
CA GLU A 24 -1.30 3.60 1.72
C GLU A 24 -1.18 3.62 0.20
N LEU A 25 -2.01 2.85 -0.51
CA LEU A 25 -1.99 2.79 -1.97
C LEU A 25 -2.39 4.12 -2.60
N SER A 26 -3.43 4.78 -2.07
CA SER A 26 -3.86 6.09 -2.54
C SER A 26 -2.77 7.15 -2.36
N SER A 27 -2.06 7.12 -1.22
CA SER A 27 -0.99 8.07 -0.95
C SER A 27 0.24 7.84 -1.84
N ALA A 28 0.55 6.58 -2.13
CA ALA A 28 1.64 6.21 -3.03
C ALA A 28 1.33 6.56 -4.50
N LEU A 29 0.08 6.39 -4.94
CA LEU A 29 -0.34 6.71 -6.30
C LEU A 29 -0.45 8.22 -6.55
N PHE A 30 -0.84 8.98 -5.53
CA PHE A 30 -1.05 10.43 -5.60
C PHE A 30 -0.24 11.16 -4.51
N PRO A 31 1.10 11.19 -4.59
CA PRO A 31 1.94 11.86 -3.60
C PRO A 31 1.68 13.38 -3.54
N GLU A 32 1.27 13.97 -4.67
CA GLU A 32 0.83 15.37 -4.79
C GLU A 32 -0.58 15.40 -5.41
N PRO A 33 -1.66 15.23 -4.62
CA PRO A 33 -3.02 15.05 -5.16
C PRO A 33 -3.55 16.23 -5.98
N GLU A 34 -2.99 17.43 -5.78
CA GLU A 34 -3.38 18.64 -6.49
C GLU A 34 -2.64 18.79 -7.83
N ARG A 35 -1.61 17.98 -8.06
CA ARG A 35 -0.79 18.04 -9.28
C ARG A 35 -1.44 17.22 -10.38
N HIS A 36 -1.56 17.82 -11.56
CA HIS A 36 -2.16 17.16 -12.72
C HIS A 36 -1.21 16.08 -13.28
N ASP A 37 -1.72 14.89 -13.59
CA ASP A 37 -0.92 13.75 -14.08
C ASP A 37 -0.06 14.07 -15.31
N ASP A 38 -0.54 14.93 -16.21
CA ASP A 38 0.21 15.34 -17.41
C ASP A 38 1.44 16.20 -17.08
N SER A 39 1.49 16.78 -15.89
CA SER A 39 2.62 17.59 -15.41
C SER A 39 3.70 16.78 -14.68
N ILE A 40 3.48 15.47 -14.50
CA ILE A 40 4.42 14.57 -13.84
C ILE A 40 5.41 14.03 -14.90
N PRO A 41 6.71 14.30 -14.78
CA PRO A 41 7.75 13.73 -15.63
C PRO A 41 7.73 12.21 -15.65
N GLN A 42 8.21 11.60 -16.74
CA GLN A 42 8.24 10.15 -16.88
C GLN A 42 9.07 9.45 -15.80
N ASP A 43 10.20 10.04 -15.40
CA ASP A 43 11.05 9.47 -14.36
C ASP A 43 10.31 9.41 -13.01
N GLU A 44 9.58 10.47 -12.67
CA GLU A 44 8.74 10.53 -11.46
C GLU A 44 7.57 9.54 -11.54
N LYS A 45 6.94 9.38 -12.72
CA LYS A 45 5.92 8.33 -12.93
C LYS A 45 6.50 6.92 -12.72
N ALA A 46 7.73 6.68 -13.15
CA ALA A 46 8.41 5.41 -12.95
C ALA A 46 8.70 5.15 -11.46
N GLU A 47 9.10 6.18 -10.71
CA GLU A 47 9.29 6.10 -9.25
C GLU A 47 7.99 5.82 -8.50
N ILE A 48 6.89 6.50 -8.88
CA ILE A 48 5.54 6.22 -8.37
C ILE A 48 5.16 4.76 -8.66
N GLN A 49 5.36 4.31 -9.90
CA GLN A 49 5.04 2.94 -10.30
C GLN A 49 5.84 1.90 -9.51
N LEU A 50 7.13 2.15 -9.28
CA LEU A 50 8.00 1.28 -8.48
C LEU A 50 7.46 1.20 -7.04
N THR A 51 7.21 2.36 -6.42
CA THR A 51 6.69 2.45 -5.05
C THR A 51 5.36 1.72 -4.88
N VAL A 52 4.42 1.92 -5.82
CA VAL A 52 3.13 1.23 -5.84
C VAL A 52 3.30 -0.28 -5.96
N SER A 53 4.22 -0.73 -6.81
CA SER A 53 4.47 -2.17 -7.03
C SER A 53 5.02 -2.85 -5.78
N GLU A 54 5.97 -2.22 -5.10
CA GLU A 54 6.53 -2.73 -3.84
C GLU A 54 5.47 -2.78 -2.73
N LEU A 55 4.62 -1.75 -2.65
CA LEU A 55 3.54 -1.68 -1.68
C LEU A 55 2.48 -2.76 -1.91
N VAL A 56 2.09 -3.01 -3.16
CA VAL A 56 1.17 -4.10 -3.51
C VAL A 56 1.75 -5.46 -3.12
N ALA A 57 3.06 -5.68 -3.33
CA ALA A 57 3.72 -6.92 -2.92
C ALA A 57 3.75 -7.09 -1.40
N LEU A 58 3.90 -5.99 -0.64
CA LEU A 58 3.76 -6.01 0.81
C LEU A 58 2.33 -6.35 1.24
N HIS A 59 1.32 -5.64 0.72
CA HIS A 59 -0.09 -5.86 1.08
C HIS A 59 -0.54 -7.30 0.82
N ARG A 60 -0.09 -7.91 -0.28
CA ARG A 60 -0.39 -9.32 -0.58
C ARG A 60 0.15 -10.28 0.48
N ARG A 61 1.38 -10.07 0.95
CA ARG A 61 1.99 -10.89 2.01
C ARG A 61 1.21 -10.77 3.32
N GLU A 62 0.70 -9.59 3.60
CA GLU A 62 -0.05 -9.30 4.82
C GLU A 62 -1.46 -9.83 4.81
N VAL A 63 -2.15 -9.74 3.67
CA VAL A 63 -3.44 -10.40 3.47
C VAL A 63 -3.27 -11.91 3.66
N ALA A 64 -2.24 -12.52 3.04
CA ALA A 64 -1.97 -13.94 3.20
C ALA A 64 -1.72 -14.33 4.67
N ALA A 65 -0.89 -13.58 5.39
CA ALA A 65 -0.63 -13.84 6.82
C ALA A 65 -1.89 -13.64 7.68
N TRP A 66 -2.72 -12.64 7.37
CA TRP A 66 -3.97 -12.41 8.07
C TRP A 66 -4.97 -13.55 7.83
N GLU A 67 -5.09 -14.02 6.59
CA GLU A 67 -5.96 -15.14 6.18
C GLU A 67 -5.52 -16.46 6.83
N GLU A 68 -4.21 -16.74 6.91
CA GLU A 68 -3.69 -17.94 7.59
C GLU A 68 -4.04 -17.98 9.09
N ALA A 69 -4.07 -16.82 9.74
CA ALA A 69 -4.30 -16.73 11.19
C ALA A 69 -5.77 -16.55 11.60
N ASN A 70 -6.64 -16.02 10.72
CA ASN A 70 -8.03 -15.66 11.02
C ASN A 70 -9.07 -16.35 10.13
N GLY A 71 -8.65 -17.24 9.21
CA GLY A 71 -9.48 -17.94 8.23
C GLY A 71 -9.95 -19.32 8.66
#